data_AF-A0A0R3L8U3-F1
#
_entry.id   AF-A0A0R3L8U3-F1
#
_cell.length_a   1.000
_cell.length_b   1.000
_cell.length_c   1.000
_cell.angle_alpha   90.00
_cell.angle_beta   90.00
_cell.angle_gamma   90.00
#
_symmetry.space_group_name_H-M   'P 1'
#
loop_
_entity.id
_entity.type
_entity.pdbx_description
1 polymer ?
#
loop_
_entity_poly.entity_id
_entity_poly.type
_entity_poly.pdbx_seq_one_letter_code
_entity_poly.pdbx_strand_id
1 'polypeptide(L)' 'MTTKDLEALIERVRHWPKERQDDAAEVLLEMERQDASRYRLTDAQAQEVARIQRDIREGRGTIATDEQMAALWKSCGL' A
#
# COMPACT_ATOMS: atom_id res chain seq x y z
N MET A 1 -15.15 1.69 13.89
CA MET A 1 -14.28 0.67 14.50
C MET A 1 -13.79 1.23 15.82
N THR A 2 -14.04 0.52 16.91
CA THR A 2 -13.63 0.90 18.26
C THR A 2 -12.49 -0.02 18.72
N THR A 3 -11.77 0.35 19.78
CA THR A 3 -10.72 -0.51 20.37
C THR A 3 -11.24 -1.90 20.78
N LYS A 4 -12.51 -2.02 21.17
CA LYS A 4 -13.16 -3.32 21.45
C LYS A 4 -13.24 -4.23 20.22
N ASP A 5 -13.34 -3.65 19.03
CA ASP A 5 -13.37 -4.43 17.78
C ASP A 5 -11.99 -5.04 17.47
N LEU A 6 -10.91 -4.35 17.89
CA LEU A 6 -9.54 -4.82 17.72
C LEU A 6 -9.24 -6.03 18.63
N GLU A 7 -9.59 -5.95 19.91
CA GLU A 7 -9.36 -7.07 20.84
C GLU A 7 -10.08 -8.35 20.39
N ALA A 8 -11.35 -8.21 19.98
CA ALA A 8 -12.12 -9.33 19.45
C ALA A 8 -11.53 -9.89 18.14
N LEU A 9 -10.91 -9.04 17.31
CA LEU A 9 -10.21 -9.47 16.10
C LEU A 9 -8.94 -10.25 16.44
N ILE A 10 -8.11 -9.73 17.35
CA ILE A 10 -6.89 -10.42 17.80
C ILE A 10 -7.22 -11.79 18.40
N GLU A 11 -8.32 -11.89 19.16
CA GLU A 11 -8.75 -13.18 19.70
C GLU A 11 -9.08 -14.19 18.61
N ARG A 12 -9.70 -13.76 17.50
CA ARG A 12 -9.94 -14.65 16.35
C ARG A 12 -8.63 -15.01 15.64
N VAL A 13 -7.70 -14.07 15.50
CA VAL A 13 -6.39 -14.32 14.87
C VAL A 13 -5.61 -15.39 15.63
N ARG A 14 -5.67 -15.43 16.97
CA ARG A 14 -5.01 -16.47 17.79
C ARG A 14 -5.45 -17.90 17.47
N HIS A 15 -6.62 -18.07 16.86
CA HIS A 15 -7.17 -19.37 16.47
C HIS A 15 -6.90 -19.73 15.00
N TRP A 16 -6.21 -18.87 14.24
CA TRP A 16 -5.83 -19.17 12.86
C TRP A 16 -4.68 -20.20 12.79
N PRO A 17 -4.45 -20.84 11.63
CA PRO A 17 -3.20 -21.57 11.38
C PRO A 17 -1.99 -20.69 11.64
N LYS A 18 -0.89 -21.29 12.10
CA LYS A 18 0.31 -20.55 12.52
C LYS A 18 0.85 -19.64 11.42
N GLU A 19 0.90 -20.12 10.18
CA GLU A 19 1.36 -19.37 9.02
C GLU A 19 0.54 -18.08 8.84
N ARG A 20 -0.77 -18.14 9.08
CA ARG A 20 -1.67 -16.99 8.99
C ARG A 20 -1.55 -16.04 10.18
N GLN A 21 -1.11 -16.54 11.34
CA GLN A 21 -0.78 -15.67 12.47
C GLN A 21 0.51 -14.90 12.20
N ASP A 22 1.51 -15.56 11.61
CA ASP A 22 2.78 -14.94 11.22
C ASP A 22 2.54 -13.85 10.15
N ASP A 23 1.72 -14.14 9.12
CA ASP A 23 1.29 -13.13 8.14
C ASP A 23 0.63 -11.90 8.81
N ALA A 24 -0.26 -12.14 9.79
CA ALA A 24 -0.96 -11.07 10.49
C ALA A 24 0.00 -10.23 11.35
N ALA A 25 0.97 -10.88 12.00
CA ALA A 25 2.00 -10.20 12.76
C ALA A 25 2.88 -9.32 11.87
N GLU A 26 3.27 -9.82 10.69
CA GLU A 26 4.07 -9.07 9.73
C GLU A 26 3.34 -7.79 9.27
N VAL A 27 2.05 -7.89 8.96
CA VAL A 27 1.24 -6.71 8.59
C VAL A 27 1.19 -5.67 9.71
N LEU A 28 0.98 -6.09 10.96
CA LEU A 28 0.93 -5.16 12.10
C LEU A 28 2.29 -4.49 12.35
N LEU A 29 3.38 -5.26 12.27
CA LEU A 29 4.74 -4.72 12.38
C LEU A 29 5.06 -3.73 11.26
N GLU A 30 4.58 -4.00 10.04
CA GLU A 30 4.75 -3.09 8.91
C GLU A 30 3.99 -1.78 9.11
N MET A 31 2.76 -1.84 9.65
CA MET A 31 1.98 -0.64 9.99
C MET A 31 2.74 0.22 11.01
N GLU A 32 3.30 -0.38 12.07
CA GLU A 32 4.11 0.33 13.05
C GLU A 32 5.35 0.98 12.42
N ARG A 33 6.03 0.27 11.51
CA ARG A 33 7.20 0.78 10.79
C ARG A 33 6.84 1.98 9.90
N GLN A 34 5.70 1.92 9.21
CA GLN A 34 5.20 3.02 8.38
C GLN A 34 4.84 4.23 9.23
N ASP A 35 4.25 4.02 10.41
CA ASP A 35 3.97 5.09 11.34
C ASP A 35 5.27 5.72 11.90
N ALA A 36 6.31 4.93 12.13
CA ALA A 36 7.62 5.46 12.53
C ALA A 36 8.40 6.10 11.37
N SER A 37 7.94 5.96 10.12
CA SER A 37 8.66 6.48 8.94
C SER A 37 8.75 8.00 8.96
N ARG A 38 9.96 8.51 8.76
CA ARG A 38 10.21 9.94 8.51
C ARG A 38 9.78 10.38 7.12
N TYR A 39 9.60 9.44 6.20
CA TYR A 39 9.11 9.71 4.85
C TYR A 39 7.61 9.50 4.82
N ARG A 40 6.87 10.61 4.83
CA ARG A 40 5.42 10.65 4.67
C ARG A 40 5.07 11.62 3.54
N LEU A 41 4.01 11.30 2.81
CA LEU A 41 3.42 12.27 1.88
C LEU A 41 2.80 13.40 2.70
N THR A 42 2.97 14.62 2.22
CA THR A 42 2.13 15.75 2.65
C THR A 42 0.69 15.51 2.21
N ASP A 43 -0.26 16.18 2.85
CA ASP A 43 -1.68 16.06 2.50
C ASP A 43 -1.93 16.37 1.02
N ALA A 44 -1.26 17.38 0.48
CA ALA A 44 -1.36 17.74 -0.93
C ALA A 44 -0.84 16.62 -1.85
N GLN A 45 0.29 15.99 -1.50
CA GLN A 45 0.83 14.86 -2.26
C GLN A 45 -0.09 13.63 -2.16
N ALA A 46 -0.64 13.34 -0.99
CA ALA A 46 -1.58 12.24 -0.81
C ALA A 46 -2.88 12.45 -1.62
N GLN A 47 -3.39 13.68 -1.66
CA GLN A 47 -4.54 14.04 -2.49
C GLN A 47 -4.25 13.87 -3.97
N GLU A 48 -3.04 14.24 -4.43
CA GLU A 48 -2.65 14.08 -5.83
C GLU A 48 -2.55 12.60 -6.23
N VAL A 49 -1.97 11.75 -5.37
CA VAL A 49 -1.95 10.30 -5.59
C VAL A 49 -3.38 9.75 -5.70
N ALA A 50 -4.28 10.14 -4.77
CA ALA A 50 -5.67 9.71 -4.80
C ALA A 50 -6.41 10.18 -6.06
N ARG A 51 -6.13 11.39 -6.55
CA ARG A 51 -6.66 11.94 -7.80
C ARG A 51 -6.22 11.09 -8.99
N ILE A 52 -4.91 10.80 -9.11
CA ILE A 52 -4.35 9.99 -10.20
C ILE A 52 -4.92 8.57 -10.19
N GLN A 53 -4.99 7.93 -9.02
CA GLN A 53 -5.56 6.59 -8.90
C GLN A 53 -7.03 6.53 -9.36
N ARG A 54 -7.82 7.57 -9.05
CA ARG A 54 -9.19 7.69 -9.53
C ARG A 54 -9.25 7.82 -11.05
N ASP A 55 -8.43 8.69 -11.63
CA ASP A 55 -8.40 8.87 -13.08
C ASP A 55 -8.00 7.59 -13.82
N ILE A 56 -7.04 6.83 -13.30
CA ILE A 56 -6.68 5.51 -13.84
C ILE A 56 -7.87 4.56 -13.80
N ARG A 57 -8.54 4.43 -12.64
CA ARG A 57 -9.69 3.52 -12.48
C ARG A 57 -10.85 3.89 -13.40
N GLU A 58 -11.03 5.17 -13.66
CA GLU A 58 -12.08 5.71 -14.54
C GLU A 58 -11.65 5.75 -16.02
N GLY A 59 -10.48 5.21 -16.37
CA GLY A 59 -9.98 5.13 -17.74
C GLY A 59 -9.56 6.47 -18.35
N ARG A 60 -9.42 7.52 -17.52
CA ARG A 60 -8.94 8.85 -17.94
C ARG A 60 -7.45 9.05 -17.69
N GLY A 61 -6.85 8.21 -16.85
CA GLY A 61 -5.43 8.23 -16.55
C GLY A 61 -4.61 7.68 -17.72
N THR A 62 -3.44 8.27 -17.95
CA THR A 62 -2.46 7.76 -18.92
C THR A 62 -1.52 6.80 -18.20
N ILE A 63 -1.42 5.56 -18.69
CA ILE A 63 -0.43 4.58 -18.25
C ILE A 63 0.52 4.35 -19.42
N ALA A 64 1.82 4.36 -19.14
CA ALA A 64 2.82 4.08 -20.16
C ALA A 64 2.68 2.64 -20.68
N THR A 65 2.78 2.46 -21.99
CA THR A 65 2.84 1.12 -22.59
C THR A 65 4.19 0.47 -22.36
N ASP A 66 4.25 -0.85 -22.56
CA ASP A 66 5.51 -1.60 -22.48
C ASP A 66 6.57 -1.05 -23.46
N GLU A 67 6.16 -0.65 -24.66
CA GLU A 67 7.06 -0.02 -25.65
C GLU A 67 7.60 1.32 -25.15
N GLN A 68 6.76 2.15 -24.52
CA GLN A 68 7.17 3.42 -23.95
C GLN A 68 8.14 3.22 -22.77
N MET A 69 7.90 2.22 -21.92
CA MET A 69 8.80 1.88 -20.82
C MET A 69 10.12 1.30 -21.33
N ALA A 70 10.09 0.46 -22.36
CA ALA A 70 11.30 -0.07 -23.00
C ALA A 70 12.17 1.03 -23.61
N ALA A 71 11.54 2.00 -24.28
CA ALA A 71 12.23 3.17 -24.80
C ALA A 71 12.85 4.02 -23.68
N LEU A 72 12.13 4.21 -22.57
CA LEU A 72 12.63 4.92 -21.39
C LEU A 72 13.85 4.23 -20.79
N TRP A 73 13.78 2.93 -20.53
CA TRP A 73 14.90 2.18 -19.93
C TRP A 73 16.15 2.21 -20.81
N LYS A 74 15.97 2.01 -22.13
CA LYS A 74 17.07 2.15 -23.10
C LYS A 74 17.70 3.54 -23.05
N SER A 75 16.91 4.61 -22.85
CA SER A 75 17.45 5.97 -22.71
C SER A 75 18.24 6.17 -21.41
N CYS A 76 17.95 5.38 -20.37
CA CYS A 76 18.67 5.34 -19.10
C CYS A 76 19.88 4.39 -19.10
N GLY A 77 20.12 3.64 -20.19
CA GLY A 77 21.21 2.66 -20.28
C GLY A 77 20.96 1.34 -19.55
N LEU A 78 19.69 1.02 -19.28
CA LEU A 78 19.23 -0.25 -18.70
C LEU A 78 18.68 -1.18 -19.79
#